data_AF-F7PI35-F1
#
_entry.id   AF-F7PI35-F1
#
_cell.length_a   1.000
_cell.length_b   1.000
_cell.length_c   1.000
_cell.angle_alpha   90.00
_cell.angle_beta   90.00
_cell.angle_gamma   90.00
#
_symmetry.space_group_name_H-M   'P 1'
#
loop_
_entity.id
_entity.type
_entity.pdbx_description
1 polymer ?
#
loop_
_entity_poly.entity_id
_entity_poly.type
_entity_poly.pdbx_seq_one_letter_code
_entity_poly.pdbx_strand_id
1 'polypeptide(L)'
;MSKVPTIEELADVTGATEEQLKVEAKAAAGIQDVLIRTTREDIEHKARENITNPDTTECYWTVNGTPRQTGRGASILFSDGDRVIARSRIRRVEDGRIWFDPVEFVDAPQTKTPPTRGFTYVR
;
A
#
# COMPACT_ATOMS: atom_id res chain seq x y z
N MET A 1 6.15 31.22 18.75
CA MET A 1 6.18 30.31 17.59
C MET A 1 6.01 28.90 18.12
N SER A 2 4.82 28.29 18.01
CA SER A 2 4.63 26.89 18.41
C SER A 2 5.33 26.00 17.40
N LYS A 3 6.32 25.25 17.87
CA LYS A 3 7.01 24.22 17.10
C LYS A 3 6.02 23.08 16.88
N VAL A 4 5.83 22.64 15.64
CA VAL A 4 5.05 21.42 15.36
C VAL A 4 5.88 20.25 15.91
N PRO A 5 5.36 19.45 16.86
CA PRO A 5 6.11 18.36 17.46
C PRO A 5 6.39 17.26 16.42
N THR A 6 7.55 16.61 16.55
CA THR A 6 7.92 15.47 15.70
C THR A 6 7.13 14.21 16.09
N ILE A 7 7.03 13.24 15.16
CA ILE A 7 6.29 11.97 15.38
C ILE A 7 6.77 11.24 16.64
N GLU A 8 8.08 11.30 16.94
CA GLU A 8 8.66 10.72 18.16
C GLU A 8 8.15 11.40 19.44
N GLU A 9 7.94 12.72 19.43
CA GLU A 9 7.41 13.46 20.59
C GLU A 9 5.91 13.19 20.80
N LEU A 10 5.16 12.90 19.74
CA LEU A 10 3.73 12.55 19.82
C LEU A 10 3.51 11.12 20.34
N ALA A 11 4.44 10.19 20.08
CA ALA A 11 4.37 8.82 20.58
C ALA A 11 4.48 8.76 22.12
N ASP A 12 5.34 9.59 22.71
CA ASP A 12 5.61 9.60 24.16
C ASP A 12 4.45 10.21 24.99
N VAL A 13 3.67 11.13 24.39
CA VAL A 13 2.55 11.82 25.08
C VAL A 13 1.25 11.01 25.05
N THR A 14 1.06 10.17 24.03
CA THR A 14 -0.22 9.47 23.80
C THR A 14 -0.20 8.01 24.23
N GLY A 15 0.98 7.41 24.44
CA GLY A 15 1.14 5.97 24.60
C GLY A 15 0.76 5.18 23.34
N ALA A 16 0.52 5.87 22.22
CA ALA A 16 0.17 5.24 20.95
C ALA A 16 1.44 4.73 20.27
N THR A 17 1.37 3.52 19.71
CA THR A 17 2.48 2.98 18.94
C THR A 17 2.68 3.79 17.66
N GLU A 18 3.90 3.77 17.11
CA GLU A 18 4.19 4.40 15.81
C GLU A 18 3.23 3.92 14.70
N GLU A 19 2.77 2.66 14.80
CA GLU A 19 1.81 2.07 13.88
C GLU A 19 0.41 2.69 14.02
N GLN A 20 -0.05 2.94 15.26
CA GLN A 20 -1.30 3.64 15.53
C GLN A 20 -1.27 5.08 15.00
N LEU A 21 -0.18 5.81 15.24
CA LEU A 21 -0.01 7.18 14.73
C LEU A 21 -0.01 7.23 13.20
N LYS A 22 0.56 6.24 12.51
CA LYS A 22 0.52 6.12 11.04
C LYS A 22 -0.89 5.87 10.52
N VAL A 23 -1.66 5.01 11.19
CA VAL A 23 -3.06 4.73 10.84
C VAL A 23 -3.92 5.98 11.01
N GLU A 24 -3.78 6.70 12.11
CA GLU A 24 -4.51 7.94 12.38
C GLU A 24 -4.14 9.06 11.39
N ALA A 25 -2.85 9.24 11.10
CA ALA A 25 -2.39 10.21 10.11
C ALA A 25 -2.94 9.90 8.71
N LYS A 26 -2.97 8.62 8.32
CA LYS A 26 -3.55 8.17 7.05
C LYS A 26 -5.06 8.43 7.01
N ALA A 27 -5.77 8.14 8.09
CA ALA A 27 -7.20 8.39 8.21
C ALA A 27 -7.53 9.89 8.14
N ALA A 28 -6.75 10.73 8.85
CA ALA A 28 -6.89 12.18 8.83
C ALA A 28 -6.60 12.79 7.44
N ALA A 29 -5.67 12.21 6.69
CA ALA A 29 -5.36 12.61 5.31
C ALA A 29 -6.38 12.12 4.27
N GLY A 30 -7.35 11.27 4.66
CA GLY A 30 -8.34 10.69 3.75
C GLY A 30 -7.74 9.71 2.73
N ILE A 31 -6.53 9.20 2.98
CA ILE A 31 -5.80 8.30 2.10
C ILE A 31 -6.24 6.85 2.36
N GLN A 32 -6.58 6.12 1.31
CA GLN A 32 -7.04 4.73 1.36
C GLN A 32 -6.00 3.78 0.75
N ASP A 33 -6.06 2.52 1.16
CA ASP A 33 -5.30 1.46 0.52
C ASP A 33 -5.95 1.06 -0.79
N VAL A 34 -5.19 0.35 -1.62
CA VAL A 34 -5.71 -0.23 -2.86
C VAL A 34 -5.67 -1.75 -2.80
N LEU A 35 -6.74 -2.36 -3.27
CA LEU A 35 -6.85 -3.80 -3.43
C LEU A 35 -6.94 -4.14 -4.93
N ILE A 36 -6.05 -5.01 -5.38
CA ILE A 36 -5.90 -5.44 -6.77
C ILE A 36 -6.09 -6.95 -6.83
N ARG A 37 -6.88 -7.41 -7.80
CA ARG A 37 -6.95 -8.84 -8.10
C ARG A 37 -5.78 -9.26 -8.99
N THR A 38 -5.09 -10.33 -8.62
CA THR A 38 -4.02 -10.96 -9.38
C THR A 38 -3.87 -12.41 -8.96
N THR A 39 -3.18 -13.25 -9.73
CA THR A 39 -2.84 -14.60 -9.26
C THR A 39 -1.52 -14.61 -8.48
N ARG A 40 -1.30 -15.66 -7.67
CA ARG A 40 0.00 -15.90 -7.01
C ARG A 40 1.12 -16.04 -8.03
N GLU A 41 0.88 -16.76 -9.12
CA GLU A 41 1.85 -16.91 -10.21
C GLU A 41 2.22 -15.55 -10.83
N ASP A 42 1.24 -14.70 -11.12
CA ASP A 42 1.50 -13.38 -11.71
C ASP A 42 2.31 -12.47 -10.79
N ILE A 43 1.98 -12.44 -9.50
CA ILE A 43 2.71 -11.59 -8.55
C ILE A 43 4.12 -12.13 -8.30
N GLU A 44 4.32 -13.45 -8.30
CA GLU A 44 5.65 -14.06 -8.22
C GLU A 44 6.47 -13.81 -9.49
N HIS A 45 5.85 -13.89 -10.67
CA HIS A 45 6.50 -13.57 -11.94
C HIS A 45 6.95 -12.11 -11.94
N LYS A 46 6.04 -11.18 -11.59
CA LYS A 46 6.36 -9.76 -11.47
C LYS A 46 7.35 -9.48 -10.35
N ALA A 47 7.36 -10.24 -9.27
CA ALA A 47 8.40 -10.20 -8.25
C ALA A 47 9.79 -10.45 -8.82
N ARG A 48 9.95 -11.48 -9.65
CA ARG A 48 11.25 -11.75 -10.28
C ARG A 48 11.69 -10.65 -11.25
N GLU A 49 10.76 -9.98 -11.93
CA GLU A 49 11.08 -8.98 -12.95
C GLU A 49 11.20 -7.54 -12.43
N ASN A 50 10.31 -7.14 -11.51
CA ASN A 50 10.04 -5.74 -11.18
C ASN A 50 9.76 -5.49 -9.69
N ILE A 51 9.56 -6.54 -8.87
CA ILE A 51 9.08 -6.39 -7.48
C ILE A 51 10.06 -6.95 -6.41
N THR A 52 11.11 -7.66 -6.82
CA THR A 52 12.14 -8.25 -5.94
C THR A 52 13.50 -8.20 -6.61
N ASN A 53 13.85 -7.04 -7.18
CA ASN A 53 15.24 -6.77 -7.52
C ASN A 53 15.89 -6.05 -6.32
N PRO A 54 16.84 -6.68 -5.60
CA PRO A 54 17.48 -6.09 -4.44
C PRO A 54 18.28 -4.82 -4.76
N ASP A 55 18.60 -4.59 -6.05
CA ASP A 55 19.30 -3.41 -6.55
C ASP A 55 18.32 -2.28 -6.93
N THR A 56 17.01 -2.53 -6.96
CA THR A 56 16.00 -1.50 -7.23
C THR A 56 15.27 -1.10 -5.96
N THR A 57 15.14 0.21 -5.76
CA THR A 57 14.50 0.78 -4.58
C THR A 57 12.99 0.95 -4.71
N GLU A 58 12.42 0.79 -5.92
CA GLU A 58 11.00 0.99 -6.18
C GLU A 58 10.47 0.02 -7.25
N CYS A 59 9.25 -0.46 -7.02
CA CYS A 59 8.48 -1.37 -7.88
C CYS A 59 7.24 -0.63 -8.40
N TYR A 60 6.61 -1.11 -9.47
CA TYR A 60 5.36 -0.51 -9.94
C TYR A 60 4.31 -1.52 -10.41
N TRP A 61 3.06 -1.06 -10.40
CA TRP A 61 1.92 -1.78 -10.94
C TRP A 61 1.12 -0.86 -11.86
N THR A 62 0.80 -1.36 -13.05
CA THR A 62 0.02 -0.62 -14.04
C THR A 62 -1.45 -0.63 -13.67
N VAL A 63 -2.07 0.54 -13.68
CA VAL A 63 -3.50 0.76 -13.40
C VAL A 63 -4.14 1.59 -14.51
N ASN A 64 -5.47 1.64 -14.54
CA ASN A 64 -6.18 2.54 -15.45
C ASN A 64 -6.36 3.91 -14.79
N GLY A 65 -5.86 4.96 -15.44
CA GLY A 65 -5.93 6.34 -14.98
C GLY A 65 -5.03 6.65 -13.77
N THR A 66 -5.25 7.82 -13.16
CA THR A 66 -4.51 8.28 -11.99
C THR A 66 -5.29 7.99 -10.69
N PRO A 67 -4.78 7.16 -9.76
CA PRO A 67 -5.39 6.97 -8.45
C PRO A 67 -5.49 8.28 -7.66
N ARG A 68 -6.67 8.59 -7.12
CA ARG A 68 -6.98 9.89 -6.47
C ARG A 68 -7.21 9.81 -4.96
N GLN A 69 -7.49 8.62 -4.43
CA GLN A 69 -7.76 8.41 -3.00
C GLN A 69 -6.68 7.57 -2.32
N THR A 70 -5.52 7.43 -2.95
CA THR A 70 -4.37 6.71 -2.39
C THR A 70 -3.09 7.50 -2.64
N GLY A 71 -2.00 7.14 -1.98
CA GLY A 71 -0.74 7.87 -2.09
C GLY A 71 0.32 7.36 -1.13
N ARG A 72 1.39 8.15 -0.99
CA ARG A 72 2.54 7.79 -0.15
C ARG A 72 2.09 7.42 1.27
N GLY A 73 2.53 6.26 1.73
CA GLY A 73 2.23 5.77 3.08
C GLY A 73 1.03 4.82 3.16
N ALA A 74 0.17 4.78 2.14
CA ALA A 74 -0.86 3.75 2.01
C ALA A 74 -0.26 2.39 1.61
N SER A 75 -1.08 1.35 1.66
CA SER A 75 -0.76 0.00 1.23
C SER A 75 -1.36 -0.32 -0.14
N ILE A 76 -0.60 -1.07 -0.92
CA ILE A 76 -1.08 -1.81 -2.08
C ILE A 76 -1.20 -3.28 -1.69
N LEU A 77 -2.39 -3.85 -1.89
CA LEU A 77 -2.75 -5.20 -1.52
C LEU A 77 -3.07 -5.99 -2.78
N PHE A 78 -2.50 -7.19 -2.89
CA PHE A 78 -2.72 -8.12 -3.98
C PHE A 78 -3.52 -9.31 -3.46
N SER A 79 -4.66 -9.61 -4.11
CA SER A 79 -5.57 -10.70 -3.73
C SER A 79 -5.81 -11.66 -4.89
N ASP A 80 -5.90 -12.95 -4.59
CA ASP A 80 -6.30 -14.00 -5.54
C ASP A 80 -7.82 -14.06 -5.79
N GLY A 81 -8.58 -13.30 -5.00
CA GLY A 81 -10.04 -13.33 -5.00
C GLY A 81 -10.61 -13.82 -3.67
N ASP A 82 -9.81 -14.54 -2.88
CA ASP A 82 -10.20 -15.11 -1.59
C ASP A 82 -9.39 -14.52 -0.43
N ARG A 83 -8.07 -14.34 -0.62
CA ARG A 83 -7.14 -13.82 0.40
C ARG A 83 -6.18 -12.79 -0.17
N VAL A 84 -5.64 -11.95 0.70
CA VAL A 84 -4.50 -11.09 0.35
C VAL A 84 -3.23 -11.95 0.41
N ILE A 85 -2.57 -12.07 -0.74
CA ILE A 85 -1.42 -12.94 -0.99
C ILE A 85 -0.08 -12.19 -1.00
N ALA A 86 -0.12 -10.87 -1.17
CA ALA A 86 1.03 -9.99 -1.07
C ALA A 86 0.60 -8.56 -0.71
N ARG A 87 1.50 -7.81 -0.08
CA ARG A 87 1.30 -6.39 0.22
C ARG A 87 2.59 -5.60 0.08
N SER A 88 2.46 -4.30 -0.11
CA SER A 88 3.58 -3.37 -0.02
C SER A 88 3.11 -1.97 0.35
N ARG A 89 4.05 -1.08 0.66
CA ARG A 89 3.82 0.33 0.95
C ARG A 89 3.97 1.18 -0.30
N ILE A 90 2.96 2.00 -0.59
CA ILE A 90 2.95 2.94 -1.71
C ILE A 90 3.93 4.09 -1.40
N ARG A 91 4.78 4.37 -2.39
CA ARG A 91 5.75 5.46 -2.41
C ARG A 91 5.20 6.69 -3.11
N ARG A 92 4.54 6.50 -4.26
CA ARG A 92 3.92 7.57 -5.06
C ARG A 92 2.93 6.99 -6.07
N VAL A 93 2.10 7.87 -6.64
CA VAL A 93 1.16 7.54 -7.72
C VAL A 93 1.36 8.51 -8.87
N GLU A 94 1.18 8.04 -10.09
CA GLU A 94 1.15 8.85 -11.32
C GLU A 94 0.13 8.25 -12.29
N ASP A 95 -0.09 8.92 -13.43
CA ASP A 95 -1.03 8.40 -14.41
C ASP A 95 -0.60 7.02 -14.92
N GLY A 96 -1.49 6.04 -14.76
CA GLY A 96 -1.28 4.67 -15.19
C GLY A 96 -0.40 3.82 -14.26
N ARG A 97 0.15 4.35 -13.15
CA ARG A 97 1.08 3.59 -12.28
C ARG A 97 0.94 3.90 -10.80
N ILE A 98 1.09 2.84 -9.99
CA ILE A 98 1.30 2.92 -8.55
C ILE A 98 2.71 2.43 -8.26
N TRP A 99 3.51 3.25 -7.59
CA TRP A 99 4.88 2.93 -7.21
C TRP A 99 4.93 2.55 -5.73
N PHE A 100 5.63 1.49 -5.39
CA PHE A 100 5.66 0.91 -4.04
C PHE A 100 6.99 0.23 -3.74
N ASP A 101 7.20 -0.08 -2.46
CA ASP A 101 8.35 -0.87 -2.00
C ASP A 101 8.33 -2.31 -2.56
N PRO A 102 9.42 -3.07 -2.48
CA PRO A 102 9.37 -4.51 -2.71
C PRO A 102 8.24 -5.19 -1.92
N VAL A 103 7.60 -6.19 -2.52
CA VAL A 103 6.44 -6.85 -1.90
C VAL A 103 6.84 -7.82 -0.80
N GLU A 104 6.01 -7.86 0.23
CA GLU A 104 5.99 -8.90 1.24
C GLU A 104 4.88 -9.89 0.87
N PHE A 105 5.23 -11.17 0.70
CA PHE A 105 4.23 -12.23 0.55
C PHE A 105 3.57 -12.50 1.90
N VAL A 106 2.24 -12.51 1.91
CA VAL A 106 1.44 -12.68 3.12
C VAL A 106 0.30 -13.66 2.88
N ASP A 107 -0.38 -14.03 3.95
CA ASP A 107 -1.60 -14.83 3.88
C ASP A 107 -2.64 -14.23 4.85
N ALA A 108 -3.36 -13.23 4.37
CA ALA A 108 -4.25 -12.41 5.20
C ALA A 108 -5.70 -12.45 4.69
N PRO A 109 -6.70 -12.36 5.60
CA PRO A 109 -8.11 -12.24 5.19
C PRO A 109 -8.33 -10.96 4.37
N GLN A 110 -9.22 -11.02 3.38
CA GLN A 110 -9.63 -9.84 2.63
C GLN A 110 -10.83 -9.15 3.29
N THR A 111 -10.82 -7.82 3.33
CA THR A 111 -11.92 -7.01 3.88
C THR A 111 -13.01 -6.69 2.86
N LYS A 112 -12.70 -6.85 1.56
CA LYS A 112 -13.58 -6.49 0.45
C LYS A 112 -13.31 -7.39 -0.75
N THR A 113 -14.33 -7.65 -1.56
CA THR A 113 -14.16 -8.36 -2.83
C THR A 113 -13.34 -7.49 -3.81
N PRO A 114 -12.22 -8.00 -4.35
CA PRO A 114 -11.40 -7.25 -5.28
C PRO A 114 -12.10 -7.15 -6.64
N PRO A 115 -11.89 -6.06 -7.40
CA PRO A 115 -12.47 -5.93 -8.72
C PRO A 115 -11.82 -6.93 -9.69
N THR A 116 -12.57 -7.38 -10.70
CA THR A 116 -12.02 -8.28 -11.74
C THR A 116 -10.98 -7.59 -12.63
N ARG A 117 -10.97 -6.25 -12.70
CA ARG A 117 -9.98 -5.45 -13.42
C ARG A 117 -9.65 -4.16 -12.65
N GLY A 118 -8.40 -3.72 -12.71
CA GLY A 118 -7.96 -2.48 -12.06
C GLY A 118 -7.77 -2.64 -10.55
N PHE A 119 -8.24 -1.67 -9.79
CA PHE A 119 -8.10 -1.62 -8.32
C PHE A 119 -9.36 -1.05 -7.67
N THR A 120 -9.55 -1.34 -6.39
CA THR A 120 -10.57 -0.68 -5.55
C THR A 120 -9.93 -0.11 -4.30
N TYR A 121 -10.52 0.94 -3.74
CA TYR A 121 -10.06 1.48 -2.47
C TYR A 121 -10.63 0.68 -1.30
N VAL A 122 -9.78 0.45 -0.29
CA VAL A 122 -10.10 -0.22 0.97
C VAL A 122 -9.53 0.56 2.16
N ARG A 123 -10.14 0.35 3.33
CA ARG A 123 -9.71 0.93 4.60
C ARG A 123 -9.09 -0.13 5.49
#